data_AF-A0A914TAJ2-F1
#
_entry.id   AF-A0A914TAJ2-F1
#
_cell.length_a   1.000
_cell.length_b   1.000
_cell.length_c   1.000
_cell.angle_alpha   90.00
_cell.angle_beta   90.00
_cell.angle_gamma   90.00
#
_symmetry.space_group_name_H-M   'P 1'
#
loop_
_entity.id
_entity.type
_entity.pdbx_description
1 polymer ?
#
loop_
_entity_poly.entity_id
_entity_poly.type
_entity_poly.pdbx_seq_one_letter_code
_entity_poly.pdbx_strand_id
1 'polypeptide(L)'
;MENMLERQITVDMPPPPLQTQQVPMPVCRYEVLDGTPEGPPVFYATIGQMVYHKWTCDAQTENQFCMKVHSCTVDDGNGDKVELINNEGCAHDKYLLQNLDYVSDLMMCS
;
A
#
# COMPACT_ATOMS: atom_id res chain seq x y z
N MET A 1 7.86 33.27 -56.05
CA MET A 1 9.06 32.73 -55.41
C MET A 1 8.96 33.10 -53.94
N GLU A 2 8.49 32.18 -53.11
CA GLU A 2 8.28 32.40 -51.68
C GLU A 2 9.49 31.87 -50.93
N ASN A 3 10.17 32.73 -50.16
CA ASN A 3 11.32 32.34 -49.35
C ASN A 3 10.83 31.68 -48.05
N MET A 4 11.04 30.38 -47.94
CA MET A 4 10.92 29.66 -46.67
C MET A 4 12.12 29.99 -45.78
N LEU A 5 11.88 30.74 -44.71
CA LEU A 5 12.83 30.91 -43.61
C LEU A 5 12.73 29.69 -42.70
N GLU A 6 13.64 28.72 -42.88
CA GLU A 6 13.83 27.65 -41.90
C GLU A 6 14.48 28.24 -40.64
N ARG A 7 13.69 28.39 -39.58
CA ARG A 7 14.21 28.65 -38.24
C ARG A 7 14.59 27.31 -37.62
N GLN A 8 15.90 27.06 -37.48
CA GLN A 8 16.39 25.95 -36.68
C GLN A 8 16.10 26.23 -35.20
N ILE A 9 15.20 25.46 -34.60
CA ILE A 9 14.94 25.49 -33.16
C ILE A 9 16.01 24.62 -32.51
N THR A 10 17.02 25.25 -31.89
CA THR A 10 17.95 24.56 -31.00
C THR A 10 17.27 24.30 -29.68
N VAL A 11 16.87 23.05 -29.45
CA VAL A 11 16.39 22.60 -28.13
C VAL A 11 17.62 22.25 -27.29
N ASP A 12 18.02 23.17 -26.42
CA ASP A 12 19.04 22.91 -25.40
C ASP A 12 18.33 22.53 -24.10
N MET A 13 18.10 21.22 -23.92
CA MET A 13 17.52 20.68 -22.69
C MET A 13 18.66 20.11 -21.85
N PRO A 14 18.84 20.56 -20.59
CA PRO A 14 19.80 19.92 -19.71
C PRO A 14 19.40 18.45 -19.53
N PRO A 15 20.37 17.54 -19.46
CA PRO A 15 20.06 16.14 -19.20
C PRO A 15 19.30 16.04 -17.86
N PRO A 16 18.29 15.17 -17.78
CA PRO A 16 17.61 14.93 -16.51
C PRO A 16 18.66 14.57 -15.45
N PRO A 17 18.52 15.09 -14.22
CA PRO A 17 19.44 14.73 -13.16
C PRO A 17 19.44 13.21 -13.01
N LEU A 18 20.62 12.60 -13.10
CA LEU A 18 20.78 11.18 -12.81
C LEU A 18 20.49 10.99 -11.32
N GLN A 19 19.31 10.45 -11.02
CA GLN A 19 18.89 10.14 -9.66
C GLN A 19 19.58 8.84 -9.23
N THR A 20 20.81 8.95 -8.74
CA THR A 20 21.62 7.80 -8.28
C THR A 20 21.34 7.42 -6.83
N GLN A 21 20.42 8.11 -6.15
CA GLN A 21 20.07 7.80 -4.76
C GLN A 21 19.26 6.51 -4.71
N GLN A 22 19.87 5.47 -4.15
CA GLN A 22 19.15 4.28 -3.72
C GLN A 22 18.27 4.66 -2.54
N VAL A 23 16.97 4.74 -2.78
CA VAL A 23 15.99 5.02 -1.74
C VAL A 23 15.74 3.71 -0.98
N PRO A 24 15.85 3.70 0.35
CA PRO A 24 15.55 2.51 1.14
C PRO A 24 14.05 2.18 1.04
N MET A 25 13.76 0.89 0.84
CA MET A 25 12.38 0.39 0.84
C MET A 25 11.74 0.59 2.23
N PRO A 26 10.42 0.87 2.29
CA PRO A 26 9.72 1.01 3.55
C PRO A 26 9.67 -0.33 4.30
N VAL A 27 9.69 -0.26 5.62
CA VAL A 27 9.54 -1.42 6.50
C VAL A 27 8.08 -1.52 6.94
N CYS A 28 7.39 -2.58 6.51
CA CYS A 28 5.99 -2.80 6.82
C CYS A 28 5.80 -3.81 7.95
N ARG A 29 4.79 -3.58 8.79
CA ARG A 29 4.37 -4.42 9.90
C ARG A 29 2.87 -4.65 9.83
N TYR A 30 2.45 -5.82 10.28
CA TYR A 30 1.06 -6.22 10.39
C TYR A 30 0.78 -6.63 11.84
N GLU A 31 -0.31 -6.12 12.39
CA GLU A 31 -0.71 -6.34 13.77
C GLU A 31 -2.22 -6.58 13.84
N VAL A 32 -2.64 -7.41 14.81
CA VAL A 32 -4.04 -7.61 15.18
C VAL A 32 -4.22 -7.02 16.57
N LEU A 33 -5.14 -6.08 16.73
CA LEU A 33 -5.38 -5.33 17.95
C LEU A 33 -6.77 -5.61 18.51
N ASP A 34 -6.96 -5.47 19.81
CA ASP A 34 -8.25 -5.74 20.46
C ASP A 34 -9.21 -4.56 20.31
N GLY A 35 -10.33 -4.77 19.60
CA GLY A 35 -11.45 -3.84 19.46
C GLY A 35 -11.19 -2.54 18.68
N THR A 36 -10.03 -1.88 18.84
CA THR A 36 -9.75 -0.53 18.31
C THR A 36 -8.35 -0.43 17.67
N PRO A 37 -8.08 0.61 16.85
CA PRO A 37 -6.78 0.82 16.21
C PRO A 37 -5.61 1.13 17.17
N GLU A 38 -5.92 1.44 18.43
CA GLU A 38 -4.99 1.69 19.54
C GLU A 38 -5.06 0.59 20.61
N GLY A 39 -5.83 -0.48 20.37
CA GLY A 39 -5.97 -1.60 21.28
C GLY A 39 -4.65 -2.35 21.49
N PRO A 40 -4.54 -3.16 22.55
CA PRO A 40 -3.38 -4.03 22.75
C PRO A 40 -3.29 -5.11 21.67
N PRO A 41 -2.09 -5.62 21.34
CA PRO A 41 -1.92 -6.74 20.43
C PRO A 41 -2.64 -8.01 20.89
N VAL A 42 -3.30 -8.69 19.96
CA VAL A 42 -4.04 -9.94 20.16
C VAL A 42 -3.28 -11.08 19.50
N PHE A 43 -2.94 -12.09 20.30
CA PHE A 43 -2.30 -13.33 19.83
C PHE A 43 -3.27 -14.51 19.77
N TYR A 44 -4.35 -14.43 20.56
CA TYR A 44 -5.40 -15.44 20.64
C TYR A 44 -6.74 -14.73 20.74
N ALA A 45 -7.69 -15.11 19.90
CA ALA A 45 -9.02 -14.53 19.87
C ALA A 45 -10.08 -15.59 20.18
N THR A 46 -11.19 -15.17 20.79
CA THR A 46 -12.37 -16.03 20.98
C THR A 46 -13.38 -15.78 19.86
N ILE A 47 -14.20 -16.78 19.51
CA ILE A 47 -15.27 -16.62 18.53
C ILE A 47 -16.20 -15.47 18.94
N GLY A 48 -16.40 -14.51 18.03
CA GLY A 48 -17.20 -13.31 18.26
C GLY A 48 -16.44 -12.15 18.88
N GLN A 49 -15.16 -12.30 19.22
CA GLN A 49 -14.31 -11.18 19.62
C GLN A 49 -14.06 -10.27 18.41
N MET A 50 -14.26 -8.97 18.61
CA MET A 50 -13.96 -7.96 17.61
C MET A 50 -12.47 -7.63 17.67
N VAL A 51 -11.79 -7.80 16.54
CA VAL A 51 -10.36 -7.46 16.40
C VAL A 51 -10.17 -6.44 15.29
N TYR A 52 -9.07 -5.70 15.36
CA TYR A 52 -8.69 -4.67 14.40
C TYR A 52 -7.39 -5.06 13.69
N HIS A 53 -7.45 -5.18 12.37
CA HIS A 53 -6.29 -5.51 11.54
C HIS A 53 -5.58 -4.23 11.10
N LYS A 54 -4.30 -4.09 11.44
CA LYS A 54 -3.52 -2.88 11.18
C LYS A 54 -2.28 -3.20 10.37
N TRP A 55 -2.13 -2.53 9.23
CA TRP A 55 -0.90 -2.50 8.46
C TRP A 55 -0.24 -1.14 8.62
N THR A 56 1.07 -1.12 8.86
CA THR A 56 1.85 0.11 9.03
C THR A 56 3.15 -0.02 8.25
N CYS A 57 3.49 0.97 7.44
CA CYS A 57 4.75 1.01 6.70
C CYS A 57 5.51 2.29 7.06
N ASP A 58 6.74 2.13 7.53
CA ASP A 58 7.64 3.25 7.83
C ASP A 58 8.58 3.48 6.63
N ALA A 59 8.52 4.67 6.04
CA ALA A 59 9.43 5.11 4.99
C ALA A 59 10.36 6.21 5.51
N GLN A 60 11.62 6.23 5.06
CA GLN A 60 12.56 7.31 5.39
C GLN A 60 12.33 8.57 4.55
N THR A 61 11.68 8.39 3.39
CA THR A 61 11.38 9.43 2.41
C THR A 61 9.88 9.56 2.25
N GLU A 62 9.35 10.75 2.54
CA GLU A 62 7.94 11.06 2.35
C GLU A 62 7.59 11.10 0.85
N ASN A 63 6.34 10.72 0.52
CA ASN A 63 5.75 10.81 -0.83
C ASN A 63 6.43 10.00 -1.94
N GLN A 64 7.30 9.06 -1.61
CA GLN A 64 7.97 8.21 -2.60
C GLN A 64 7.33 6.83 -2.76
N PHE A 65 6.64 6.35 -1.73
CA PHE A 65 5.99 5.05 -1.70
C PHE A 65 4.55 5.19 -1.19
N CYS A 66 3.67 4.33 -1.72
CA CYS A 66 2.36 4.09 -1.11
C CYS A 66 2.25 2.64 -0.68
N MET A 67 1.44 2.39 0.34
CA MET A 67 1.04 1.05 0.73
C MET A 67 -0.22 0.62 -0.06
N LYS A 68 -0.26 -0.63 -0.52
CA LYS A 68 -1.51 -1.28 -0.94
C LYS A 68 -1.50 -2.71 -0.40
N VAL A 69 -2.53 -3.08 0.35
CA VAL A 69 -2.74 -4.48 0.72
C VAL A 69 -3.35 -5.17 -0.48
N HIS A 70 -2.54 -5.99 -1.16
CA HIS A 70 -2.96 -6.64 -2.40
C HIS A 70 -3.83 -7.87 -2.15
N SER A 71 -3.49 -8.75 -1.21
CA SER A 71 -4.28 -9.95 -0.91
C SER A 71 -4.08 -10.38 0.54
N CYS A 72 -5.11 -10.96 1.14
CA CYS A 72 -5.08 -11.48 2.50
C CYS A 72 -5.76 -12.85 2.54
N THR A 73 -5.06 -13.84 3.07
CA THR A 73 -5.53 -15.22 3.14
C THR A 73 -5.32 -15.74 4.55
N VAL A 74 -6.37 -16.31 5.13
CA VAL A 74 -6.27 -17.07 6.38
C VAL A 74 -5.99 -18.53 6.03
N ASP A 75 -5.02 -19.11 6.70
CA ASP A 75 -4.57 -20.48 6.51
C ASP A 75 -4.69 -21.21 7.85
N ASP A 76 -5.34 -22.37 7.85
CA ASP A 76 -5.54 -23.18 9.05
C ASP A 76 -4.34 -24.10 9.37
N GLY A 77 -3.33 -24.13 8.49
CA GLY A 77 -2.15 -24.98 8.58
C GLY A 77 -2.35 -26.42 8.13
N ASN A 78 -3.58 -26.85 7.86
CA ASN A 78 -3.92 -28.19 7.34
C ASN A 78 -4.18 -28.19 5.83
N GLY A 79 -4.10 -27.02 5.19
CA GLY A 79 -4.23 -26.85 3.75
C GLY A 79 -5.51 -26.14 3.32
N ASP A 80 -6.42 -25.86 4.26
CA ASP A 80 -7.60 -25.05 3.99
C ASP A 80 -7.22 -23.57 4.08
N LYS A 81 -7.56 -22.84 3.02
CA LYS A 81 -7.26 -21.41 2.89
C LYS A 81 -8.51 -20.64 2.50
N VAL A 82 -8.71 -19.51 3.15
CA VAL A 82 -9.82 -18.60 2.86
C VAL A 82 -9.27 -17.24 2.53
N GLU A 83 -9.58 -16.75 1.33
CA GLU A 83 -9.22 -15.40 0.90
C GLU A 83 -10.19 -14.38 1.51
N LEU A 84 -9.64 -13.47 2.33
CA LEU A 84 -10.39 -12.37 2.93
C LEU A 84 -10.31 -11.10 2.07
N ILE A 85 -9.16 -10.88 1.42
CA ILE A 85 -8.94 -9.74 0.52
C ILE A 85 -8.40 -10.29 -0.80
N ASN A 86 -9.09 -10.01 -1.90
CA ASN A 86 -8.68 -10.41 -3.25
C ASN A 86 -7.52 -9.56 -3.76
N ASN A 87 -6.91 -9.96 -4.88
CA ASN A 87 -5.81 -9.28 -5.57
C ASN A 87 -6.04 -7.79 -5.93
N GLU A 88 -7.27 -7.30 -5.90
CA GLU A 88 -7.57 -5.90 -6.15
C GLU A 88 -7.49 -5.04 -4.88
N GLY A 89 -7.38 -5.67 -3.71
CA GLY A 89 -7.44 -5.03 -2.39
C GLY A 89 -8.87 -4.92 -1.82
N CYS A 90 -9.83 -5.68 -2.38
CA CYS A 90 -11.24 -5.66 -1.98
C CYS A 90 -11.55 -6.82 -1.03
N ALA A 91 -12.34 -6.56 0.02
CA ALA A 91 -12.78 -7.61 0.93
C ALA A 91 -13.78 -8.56 0.24
N HIS A 92 -13.57 -9.88 0.41
CA HIS A 92 -14.43 -10.90 -0.20
C HIS A 92 -15.71 -11.12 0.61
N ASP A 93 -15.61 -11.14 1.94
CA ASP A 93 -16.72 -11.22 2.86
C ASP A 93 -16.71 -10.05 3.86
N LYS A 94 -17.61 -9.09 3.65
CA LYS A 94 -17.74 -7.87 4.44
C LYS A 94 -18.28 -8.11 5.86
N TYR A 95 -18.82 -9.30 6.15
CA TYR A 95 -19.22 -9.68 7.51
C TYR A 95 -18.01 -10.11 8.35
N LEU A 96 -16.99 -10.69 7.72
CA LEU A 96 -15.77 -11.14 8.39
C LEU A 96 -14.72 -10.04 8.45
N LEU A 97 -14.51 -9.33 7.35
CA LEU A 97 -13.58 -8.21 7.26
C LEU A 97 -14.18 -7.13 6.37
N GLN A 98 -14.33 -5.92 6.91
CA GLN A 98 -14.75 -4.79 6.09
C GLN A 98 -13.66 -4.41 5.09
N ASN A 99 -14.02 -3.58 4.12
CA ASN A 99 -13.03 -2.98 3.24
C ASN A 99 -11.99 -2.21 4.07
N LEU A 100 -10.74 -2.20 3.59
CA LEU A 100 -9.67 -1.52 4.28
C LEU A 100 -9.83 0.00 4.21
N ASP A 101 -9.70 0.65 5.35
CA ASP A 101 -9.60 2.11 5.46
C ASP A 101 -8.13 2.53 5.45
N TYR A 102 -7.71 3.20 4.38
CA TYR A 102 -6.38 3.79 4.25
C TYR A 102 -6.39 5.19 4.86
N VAL A 103 -5.92 5.31 6.10
CA VAL A 103 -6.09 6.50 6.95
C VAL A 103 -5.06 7.62 6.73
N SER A 104 -4.06 7.45 5.87
CA SER A 104 -3.13 8.54 5.55
C SER A 104 -2.85 8.66 4.06
N ASP A 105 -2.56 9.89 3.62
CA ASP A 105 -2.26 10.25 2.23
C ASP A 105 -1.00 9.54 1.67
N LEU A 106 -0.21 8.91 2.53
CA LEU A 106 0.94 8.05 2.19
C LEU A 106 0.55 6.58 1.94
N MET A 107 -0.74 6.24 2.00
CA MET A 107 -1.23 4.87 1.97
C MET A 107 -2.20 4.56 0.82
N MET A 108 -2.40 5.46 -0.15
CA MET A 108 -3.15 5.12 -1.37
C MET A 108 -2.50 5.78 -2.59
N CYS A 109 -1.93 4.96 -3.48
CA CYS A 109 -1.54 5.41 -4.81
C CYS A 109 -2.78 5.31 -5.72
N SER A 110 -3.16 6.42 -6.35
CA SER A 110 -4.23 6.52 -7.35
C SER A 110 -3.84 5.90 -8.69
#